data_AF-A0A6M3M5N4-F1
#
_entry.id   AF-A0A6M3M5N4-F1
#
_cell.length_a   1.000
_cell.length_b   1.000
_cell.length_c   1.000
_cell.angle_alpha   90.00
_cell.angle_beta   90.00
_cell.angle_gamma   90.00
#
_symmetry.space_group_name_H-M   'P 1'
#
loop_
_entity.id
_entity.type
_entity.pdbx_description
1 polymer ?
#
loop_
_entity_poly.entity_id
_entity_poly.type
_entity_poly.pdbx_seq_one_letter_code
_entity_poly.pdbx_strand_id
1 'polypeptide(L)'
;MLDLQGWFGVPEAECYKDLVRNIKNGKVVEIGCWKGLSTSHIGKICNDNNTWLVVVDTFKGSDNNEEKGIAENEDIMKIFMDNMKELGIWYTIIPESSVEASKY
;
A
#
# COMPACT_ATOMS: atom_id res chain seq x y z
N MET A 1 -0.49 16.82 5.41
CA MET A 1 -1.19 16.96 4.11
C MET A 1 -0.73 15.77 3.31
N LEU A 2 -1.68 14.89 3.03
CA LEU A 2 -1.41 13.61 2.39
C LEU A 2 -0.83 13.79 0.98
N ASP A 3 0.21 13.03 0.66
CA ASP A 3 0.77 12.89 -0.69
C ASP A 3 0.41 11.51 -1.23
N LEU A 4 -0.87 11.35 -1.61
CA LEU A 4 -1.40 10.11 -2.18
C LEU A 4 -1.41 10.23 -3.70
N GLN A 5 -0.46 9.54 -4.35
CA GLN A 5 -0.34 9.45 -5.80
C GLN A 5 -0.18 7.98 -6.21
N GLY A 6 -0.61 7.65 -7.43
CA GLY A 6 -0.48 6.32 -8.02
C GLY A 6 -1.46 6.06 -9.15
N TRP A 7 -1.31 4.91 -9.81
CA TRP A 7 -2.18 4.45 -10.89
C TRP A 7 -3.43 3.75 -10.33
N PHE A 8 -4.32 4.53 -9.72
CA PHE A 8 -5.51 3.99 -9.06
C PHE A 8 -6.67 4.99 -9.11
N GLY A 9 -7.83 4.56 -9.61
CA GLY A 9 -9.01 5.40 -9.78
C GLY A 9 -10.19 4.94 -8.93
N VAL A 10 -11.33 5.62 -9.12
CA VAL A 10 -12.57 5.32 -8.39
C VAL A 10 -13.10 3.91 -8.69
N PRO A 11 -13.15 3.42 -9.95
CA PRO A 11 -13.62 2.07 -10.23
C PRO A 11 -12.75 0.99 -9.57
N GLU A 12 -11.44 1.17 -9.59
CA GLU A 12 -10.49 0.27 -8.94
C GLU A 12 -10.70 0.29 -7.43
N ALA A 13 -10.90 1.46 -6.83
CA ALA A 13 -11.18 1.61 -5.40
C ALA A 13 -12.41 0.83 -4.95
N GLU A 14 -13.52 0.92 -5.68
CA GLU A 14 -14.74 0.20 -5.33
C GLU A 14 -14.55 -1.32 -5.44
N CYS A 15 -13.90 -1.80 -6.51
CA CYS A 15 -13.55 -3.21 -6.66
C CYS A 15 -12.67 -3.70 -5.51
N TYR A 16 -11.67 -2.90 -5.12
CA TYR A 16 -10.73 -3.26 -4.06
C TYR A 16 -11.38 -3.30 -2.69
N LYS A 17 -12.27 -2.36 -2.39
CA LYS A 17 -13.10 -2.40 -1.17
C LYS A 17 -13.99 -3.63 -1.13
N ASP A 18 -14.64 -3.97 -2.25
CA ASP A 18 -15.51 -5.13 -2.34
C ASP A 18 -14.78 -6.46 -2.13
N LEU A 19 -13.51 -6.55 -2.57
CA LEU A 19 -12.65 -7.70 -2.31
C LEU A 19 -12.37 -7.87 -0.80
N VAL A 20 -12.05 -6.79 -0.09
CA VAL A 20 -11.58 -6.88 1.31
C VAL A 20 -12.70 -6.82 2.35
N ARG A 21 -13.86 -6.23 2.03
CA ARG A 21 -14.91 -5.90 3.03
C ARG A 21 -15.44 -7.08 3.82
N ASN A 22 -15.39 -8.29 3.25
CA ASN A 22 -15.89 -9.51 3.89
C ASN A 22 -14.80 -10.33 4.59
N ILE A 23 -13.52 -9.96 4.45
CA ILE A 23 -12.42 -10.62 5.12
C ILE A 23 -12.33 -10.08 6.55
N LYS A 24 -12.62 -10.94 7.54
CA LYS A 24 -12.61 -10.60 8.97
C LYS A 24 -11.67 -11.52 9.73
N ASN A 25 -10.89 -10.96 10.67
CA ASN A 25 -9.86 -11.71 11.42
C ASN A 25 -8.88 -12.48 10.49
N GLY A 26 -8.72 -11.98 9.26
CA GLY A 26 -7.93 -12.63 8.22
C GLY A 26 -6.60 -11.92 7.98
N LYS A 27 -6.01 -12.19 6.83
CA LYS A 27 -4.81 -11.50 6.33
C LYS A 27 -5.06 -11.04 4.90
N VAL A 28 -4.64 -9.81 4.61
CA VAL A 28 -4.58 -9.24 3.26
C VAL A 28 -3.13 -8.85 2.99
N VAL A 29 -2.63 -9.22 1.81
CA VAL A 29 -1.31 -8.82 1.34
C VAL A 29 -1.49 -7.98 0.08
N GLU A 30 -1.01 -6.74 0.11
CA GLU A 30 -0.92 -5.86 -1.06
C GLU A 30 0.53 -5.86 -1.57
N ILE A 31 0.71 -6.05 -2.87
CA ILE A 31 2.02 -6.06 -3.53
C ILE A 31 2.08 -4.85 -4.46
N GLY A 32 3.04 -3.96 -4.21
CA GLY A 32 3.12 -2.64 -4.83
C GLY A 32 2.15 -1.67 -4.15
N CYS A 33 2.63 -0.89 -3.19
CA CYS A 33 1.82 0.10 -2.47
C CYS A 33 2.26 1.55 -2.75
N TRP A 34 3.46 1.78 -3.28
CA TRP A 34 3.99 3.11 -3.60
C TRP A 34 3.77 4.11 -2.45
N LYS A 35 3.15 5.26 -2.71
CA LYS A 35 2.77 6.28 -1.72
C LYS A 35 1.46 5.97 -0.96
N GLY A 36 0.80 4.86 -1.29
CA GLY A 36 -0.31 4.30 -0.50
C GLY A 36 -1.71 4.70 -0.95
N LEU A 37 -1.91 5.11 -2.20
CA LEU A 37 -3.22 5.50 -2.72
C LEU A 37 -4.23 4.35 -2.62
N SER A 38 -3.90 3.17 -3.18
CA SER A 38 -4.75 1.98 -3.09
C SER A 38 -4.91 1.50 -1.64
N THR A 39 -3.80 1.46 -0.89
CA THR A 39 -3.78 1.09 0.54
C THR A 39 -4.74 1.94 1.36
N SER A 40 -4.82 3.25 1.08
CA SER A 40 -5.69 4.19 1.80
C SER A 40 -7.19 3.84 1.70
N HIS A 41 -7.60 3.20 0.60
CA HIS A 41 -8.98 2.81 0.37
C HIS A 41 -9.39 1.53 1.13
N ILE A 42 -8.43 0.64 1.42
CA ILE A 42 -8.70 -0.65 2.07
C ILE A 42 -8.22 -0.72 3.52
N GLY A 43 -7.28 0.13 3.93
CA GLY A 43 -6.62 0.05 5.23
C GLY A 43 -7.57 0.22 6.41
N LYS A 44 -8.49 1.19 6.34
CA LYS A 44 -9.49 1.37 7.39
C LYS A 44 -10.48 0.21 7.47
N ILE A 45 -10.84 -0.37 6.33
CA ILE A 45 -11.69 -1.56 6.27
C ILE A 45 -10.98 -2.75 6.94
N CYS A 46 -9.68 -2.92 6.68
CA CYS A 46 -8.88 -3.96 7.33
C CYS A 46 -8.84 -3.76 8.85
N ASN A 47 -8.57 -2.54 9.33
CA ASN A 47 -8.61 -2.21 10.76
C ASN A 47 -9.97 -2.57 11.39
N ASP A 48 -11.07 -2.14 10.77
CA ASP A 48 -12.42 -2.36 11.29
C ASP A 48 -12.83 -3.84 11.30
N ASN A 49 -12.27 -4.62 10.38
CA ASN A 49 -12.48 -6.06 10.29
C ASN A 49 -11.50 -6.89 11.13
N ASN A 50 -10.58 -6.25 11.86
CA ASN A 50 -9.45 -6.92 12.52
C ASN A 50 -8.64 -7.81 11.55
N THR A 51 -8.51 -7.37 10.30
CA THR A 51 -7.76 -8.07 9.25
C THR A 51 -6.35 -7.53 9.19
N TRP A 52 -5.37 -8.42 9.26
CA TRP A 52 -3.96 -8.06 9.21
C TRP A 52 -3.56 -7.66 7.80
N LEU A 53 -3.30 -6.36 7.61
CA LEU A 53 -2.78 -5.81 6.36
C LEU A 53 -1.25 -5.90 6.33
N VAL A 54 -0.72 -6.53 5.28
CA VAL A 54 0.71 -6.54 4.95
C VAL A 54 0.89 -5.85 3.61
N VAL A 55 1.84 -4.93 3.52
CA VAL A 55 2.22 -4.26 2.27
C VAL A 55 3.64 -4.66 1.89
N VAL A 56 3.84 -4.96 0.62
CA VAL A 56 5.13 -5.40 0.06
C VAL A 56 5.51 -4.46 -1.07
N ASP A 57 6.62 -3.75 -0.94
CA ASP A 57 7.14 -2.87 -2.00
C ASP A 57 8.64 -2.68 -1.86
N THR A 58 9.32 -2.44 -2.98
CA THR A 58 10.75 -2.06 -2.97
C THR A 58 10.96 -0.59 -2.65
N PHE A 59 9.94 0.25 -2.88
CA PHE A 59 9.96 1.71 -2.81
C PHE A 59 10.97 2.38 -3.76
N LYS A 60 11.42 1.67 -4.80
CA LYS A 60 12.43 2.14 -5.77
C LYS A 60 11.85 2.58 -7.12
N GLY A 61 10.52 2.63 -7.23
CA GLY A 61 9.81 2.84 -8.49
C GLY A 61 9.79 1.57 -9.36
N SER A 62 8.81 1.47 -10.25
CA SER A 62 8.80 0.39 -11.25
C SER A 62 9.84 0.64 -12.35
N ASP A 63 10.03 -0.29 -13.27
CA ASP A 63 11.04 -0.16 -14.34
C ASP A 63 10.79 1.00 -15.32
N ASN A 64 9.70 1.76 -15.16
CA ASN A 64 9.51 3.00 -15.89
C ASN A 64 10.50 4.10 -15.41
N ASN A 65 10.91 4.97 -16.33
CA ASN A 65 11.92 6.00 -16.02
C ASN A 65 11.39 7.09 -15.06
N GLU A 66 10.07 7.25 -14.96
CA GLU A 66 9.46 8.32 -14.19
C GLU A 66 9.43 8.01 -12.68
N GLU A 67 8.90 6.86 -12.27
CA GLU A 67 8.81 6.51 -10.85
C GLU A 67 10.19 6.27 -10.24
N LYS A 68 11.14 5.72 -11.02
CA LYS A 68 12.55 5.65 -10.62
C LYS A 68 13.12 7.03 -10.36
N GLY A 69 12.92 7.98 -11.28
CA GLY A 69 13.37 9.35 -11.10
C GLY A 69 12.79 10.01 -9.85
N ILE A 70 11.51 9.75 -9.54
CA ILE A 70 10.89 10.23 -8.30
C ILE A 70 11.53 9.57 -7.07
N ALA A 71 11.65 8.23 -7.07
CA ALA A 71 12.22 7.47 -5.95
C ALA A 71 13.72 7.75 -5.68
N GLU A 72 14.46 8.23 -6.68
CA GLU A 72 15.85 8.69 -6.50
C GLU A 72 15.93 10.03 -5.75
N ASN A 73 14.88 10.84 -5.80
CA ASN A 73 14.84 12.19 -5.23
C ASN A 73 13.97 12.29 -3.97
N GLU A 74 13.10 11.32 -3.74
CA GLU A 74 12.14 11.30 -2.63
C GLU A 74 12.23 10.00 -1.82
N ASP A 75 12.04 10.11 -0.51
CA ASP A 75 11.91 8.93 0.37
C ASP A 75 10.46 8.41 0.31
N ILE A 76 10.19 7.58 -0.70
CA ILE A 76 8.84 7.05 -0.95
C ILE A 76 8.34 6.20 0.22
N MET A 77 9.21 5.41 0.83
CA MET A 77 8.85 4.60 1.99
C MET A 77 8.42 5.50 3.14
N LYS A 78 9.15 6.58 3.43
CA LYS A 78 8.77 7.54 4.45
C LYS A 78 7.45 8.24 4.11
N ILE A 79 7.23 8.65 2.86
CA ILE A 79 5.97 9.26 2.41
C ILE A 79 4.80 8.31 2.66
N PHE A 80 4.93 7.05 2.26
CA PHE A 80 3.95 6.01 2.54
C PHE A 80 3.66 5.89 4.04
N MET A 81 4.69 5.79 4.87
CA MET A 81 4.55 5.66 6.32
C MET A 81 3.84 6.86 6.95
N ASP A 82 4.19 8.08 6.52
CA ASP A 82 3.57 9.31 7.01
C ASP A 82 2.09 9.38 6.60
N ASN A 83 1.76 9.02 5.35
CA ASN A 83 0.39 8.94 4.86
C ASN A 83 -0.45 7.93 5.67
N MET A 84 0.06 6.70 5.86
CA MET A 84 -0.68 5.67 6.61
C MET A 84 -0.87 6.07 8.07
N LYS A 85 0.12 6.75 8.67
CA LYS A 85 0.03 7.29 10.03
C LYS A 85 -1.02 8.40 10.12
N GLU A 86 -1.03 9.35 9.19
CA GLU A 86 -2.04 10.44 9.13
C GLU A 86 -3.46 9.88 8.95
N LEU A 87 -3.60 8.76 8.23
CA LEU A 87 -4.88 8.04 8.04
C LEU A 87 -5.26 7.09 9.20
N GLY A 88 -4.37 6.86 10.17
CA GLY A 88 -4.61 5.92 11.27
C GLY A 88 -4.73 4.45 10.83
N ILE A 89 -4.04 4.06 9.76
CA ILE A 89 -4.05 2.70 9.20
C ILE A 89 -2.97 1.85 9.88
N TRP A 90 -3.31 0.60 10.25
CA TRP A 90 -2.36 -0.35 10.83
C TRP A 90 -1.93 -1.36 9.78
N TYR A 91 -0.63 -1.60 9.68
CA TYR A 91 -0.06 -2.48 8.66
C TYR A 91 1.29 -3.05 9.11
N THR A 92 1.73 -4.10 8.43
CA THR A 92 3.13 -4.54 8.41
C THR A 92 3.72 -4.24 7.04
N ILE A 93 4.96 -3.76 7.02
CA ILE A 93 5.68 -3.42 5.79
C ILE A 93 6.82 -4.41 5.56
N ILE A 94 6.93 -4.90 4.33
CA ILE A 94 8.04 -5.71 3.84
C ILE A 94 8.71 -4.91 2.70
N PRO A 95 9.83 -4.20 2.97
CA PRO A 95 10.47 -3.30 2.01
C PRO A 95 11.37 -4.07 1.02
N GLU A 96 10.81 -5.09 0.37
CA GLU A 96 11.51 -6.02 -0.52
C GLU A 96 10.75 -6.21 -1.84
N SER A 97 11.39 -6.88 -2.81
CA SER A 97 10.67 -7.35 -3.99
C SER A 97 9.68 -8.46 -3.59
N SER A 98 8.62 -8.63 -4.38
CA SER A 98 7.65 -9.72 -4.13
C SER A 98 8.28 -11.12 -4.18
N VAL A 99 9.35 -11.29 -4.96
CA VAL A 99 10.10 -12.55 -5.06
C VAL A 99 10.82 -12.86 -3.74
N GLU A 100 11.46 -11.86 -3.13
CA GLU A 100 12.10 -12.04 -1.82
C GLU A 100 11.05 -12.20 -0.72
N ALA A 101 10.00 -11.38 -0.73
CA ALA A 101 8.91 -11.44 0.24
C ALA A 101 8.14 -12.77 0.23
N SER A 102 8.10 -13.50 -0.89
CA SER A 102 7.43 -14.80 -0.98
C SER A 102 8.09 -15.92 -0.17
N LYS A 103 9.25 -15.67 0.44
CA LYS A 103 10.00 -16.64 1.25
C LYS A 103 9.61 -16.64 2.73
N TYR A 104 8.74 -15.72 3.15
CA TYR A 104 8.19 -15.61 4.52
C TYR A 104 6.87 -16.38 4.67
#